data_AF-A0A372E4S1-F1
#
_entry.id   AF-A0A372E4S1-F1
#
_cell.length_a   1.000
_cell.length_b   1.000
_cell.length_c   1.000
_cell.angle_alpha   90.00
_cell.angle_beta   90.00
_cell.angle_gamma   90.00
#
_symmetry.space_group_name_H-M   'P 1'
#
loop_
_entity.id
_entity.type
_entity.pdbx_description
1 polymer ?
#
loop_
_entity_poly.entity_id
_entity_poly.type
_entity_poly.pdbx_seq_one_letter_code
_entity_poly.pdbx_strand_id
1 'polypeptide(L)' 'MLNFSSAPDPNSADDDGLPGLSCKHRAWVALYSLENPAFDRRQILCENDVTEADLVRHMESWMQLQLQHRQKQR' A
#
# COMPACT_ATOMS: atom_id res chain seq x y z
N MET A 1 -7.66 14.30 45.83
CA MET A 1 -6.39 13.78 45.27
C MET A 1 -6.71 12.42 44.66
N LEU A 2 -6.83 12.33 43.33
CA LEU A 2 -7.12 11.06 42.67
C LEU A 2 -5.81 10.41 42.27
N ASN A 3 -5.58 9.25 42.88
CA ASN A 3 -4.41 8.40 42.77
C ASN A 3 -4.46 7.66 41.44
N PHE A 4 -3.58 7.99 40.50
CA PHE A 4 -3.44 7.29 39.22
C PHE A 4 -2.75 5.96 39.47
N SER A 5 -3.52 4.90 39.73
CA SER A 5 -3.02 3.53 39.71
C SER A 5 -2.68 3.15 38.26
N SER A 6 -1.38 3.17 38.00
CA SER A 6 -0.70 2.67 36.82
C SER A 6 -1.02 1.19 36.61
N ALA A 7 -1.84 0.89 35.60
CA ALA A 7 -1.84 -0.41 34.93
C ALA A 7 -1.16 -0.18 33.56
N PRO A 8 -0.01 -0.81 33.27
CA PRO A 8 0.53 -0.79 31.92
C PRO A 8 -0.39 -1.62 31.04
N ASP A 9 -1.04 -0.94 30.09
CA ASP A 9 -1.88 -1.57 29.08
C ASP A 9 -0.98 -2.46 28.19
N PRO A 10 -1.23 -3.77 28.09
CA PRO A 10 -0.43 -4.65 27.24
C PRO A 10 -0.66 -4.41 25.73
N ASN A 11 -1.51 -3.45 25.32
CA ASN A 11 -1.61 -2.96 23.94
C ASN A 11 -0.55 -1.89 23.60
N SER A 12 0.64 -1.97 24.18
CA SER A 12 1.84 -1.24 23.70
C SER A 12 2.65 -2.11 22.74
N ALA A 13 2.00 -2.73 21.76
CA ALA A 13 2.69 -3.59 20.80
C ALA A 13 1.95 -3.71 19.47
N ASP A 14 1.51 -2.61 18.85
CA ASP A 14 1.15 -2.66 17.43
C ASP A 14 1.57 -1.35 16.75
N ASP A 15 2.80 -1.41 16.23
CA ASP A 15 3.15 -0.92 14.90
C ASP A 15 2.79 0.55 14.60
N ASP A 16 3.80 1.41 14.68
CA ASP A 16 3.86 2.72 14.02
C ASP A 16 3.90 2.57 12.46
N GLY A 17 3.17 1.59 11.93
CA GLY A 17 2.93 1.36 10.52
C GLY A 17 1.60 2.00 10.15
N LEU A 18 1.69 3.10 9.40
CA LEU A 18 0.58 3.69 8.65
C LEU A 18 -0.42 2.60 8.20
N PRO A 19 -1.74 2.77 8.41
CA PRO A 19 -2.75 1.71 8.31
C PRO A 19 -2.47 0.79 7.12
N GLY A 20 -2.06 -0.44 7.46
CA GLY A 20 -1.41 -1.40 6.58
C GLY A 20 -2.15 -1.64 5.27
N LEU A 21 -1.83 -0.84 4.25
CA LEU A 21 -2.25 -1.12 2.89
C LEU A 21 -1.77 -2.51 2.54
N SER A 22 -2.69 -3.40 2.18
CA SER A 22 -2.37 -4.75 1.69
C SER A 22 -1.35 -4.64 0.55
N CYS A 23 -0.43 -5.62 0.46
CA CYS A 23 0.57 -5.69 -0.63
C CYS A 23 -0.06 -5.44 -2.01
N LYS A 24 -1.29 -5.94 -2.24
CA LYS A 24 -2.06 -5.68 -3.46
C LYS A 24 -2.30 -4.18 -3.73
N HIS A 25 -2.71 -3.42 -2.72
CA HIS A 25 -2.93 -1.97 -2.86
C HIS A 25 -1.60 -1.23 -3.09
N ARG A 26 -0.55 -1.58 -2.36
CA ARG A 26 0.78 -0.98 -2.55
C ARG A 26 1.32 -1.26 -3.95
N ALA A 27 1.11 -2.48 -4.45
CA ALA A 27 1.49 -2.86 -5.81
C ALA A 27 0.71 -2.06 -6.86
N TRP A 28 -0.58 -1.79 -6.62
CA TRP A 28 -1.37 -0.93 -7.50
C TRP A 28 -0.90 0.52 -7.49
N VAL A 29 -0.57 1.07 -6.32
CA VAL A 29 0.02 2.42 -6.22
C VAL A 29 1.35 2.48 -6.97
N ALA A 30 2.21 1.47 -6.78
CA ALA A 30 3.47 1.37 -7.50
C ALA A 30 3.28 1.26 -9.02
N LEU A 31 2.33 0.44 -9.50
CA LEU A 31 1.99 0.32 -10.92
C LEU A 31 1.48 1.66 -11.49
N TYR A 32 0.66 2.38 -10.73
CA TYR A 32 0.19 3.71 -11.12
C TYR A 32 1.33 4.73 -11.20
N SER A 33 2.21 4.76 -10.21
CA SER A 33 3.39 5.64 -10.22
C SER A 33 4.34 5.33 -11.38
N LEU A 34 4.44 4.07 -11.78
CA LEU A 34 5.23 3.64 -12.95
C LEU A 34 4.66 4.13 -14.29
N GLU A 35 3.38 4.50 -14.37
CA GLU A 35 2.83 5.11 -15.59
C GLU A 35 3.39 6.52 -15.83
N ASN A 36 3.93 7.17 -14.80
CA ASN A 36 4.55 8.48 -14.92
C ASN A 36 6.08 8.33 -15.09
N PRO A 37 6.65 8.75 -16.25
CA PRO A 37 8.08 8.60 -16.53
C PRO A 37 8.98 9.47 -15.65
N ALA A 38 8.41 10.37 -14.84
CA ALA A 38 9.16 11.21 -13.91
C ALA A 38 9.71 10.42 -12.70
N PHE A 39 9.18 9.22 -12.41
CA PHE A 39 9.57 8.45 -11.24
C PHE A 39 10.47 7.27 -11.58
N ASP A 40 11.50 7.07 -10.75
CA ASP A 40 12.41 5.94 -10.91
C ASP A 40 11.77 4.65 -10.37
N ARG A 41 11.82 3.58 -11.17
CA ARG A 41 11.20 2.30 -10.84
C ARG A 41 11.73 1.73 -9.53
N ARG A 42 13.02 1.83 -9.26
CA ARG A 42 13.62 1.28 -8.03
C ARG A 42 13.17 2.06 -6.80
N GLN A 43 13.03 3.38 -6.94
CA GLN A 43 12.54 4.22 -5.87
C GLN A 43 11.08 3.91 -5.55
N ILE A 44 10.22 3.77 -6.57
CA ILE A 44 8.80 3.42 -6.39
C ILE A 44 8.63 2.09 -5.64
N LEU A 45 9.38 1.06 -6.03
CA LEU A 45 9.34 -0.26 -5.40
C LEU A 45 9.71 -0.17 -3.91
N CYS A 46 10.79 0.56 -3.59
CA CYS A 46 11.27 0.76 -2.22
C CYS A 46 10.26 1.55 -1.38
N GLU A 47 9.74 2.64 -1.92
CA GLU A 47 8.81 3.55 -1.22
C GLU A 47 7.44 2.90 -0.96
N ASN A 48 7.03 1.97 -1.81
CA ASN A 48 5.79 1.22 -1.65
C ASN A 48 5.99 -0.14 -0.96
N ASP A 49 7.22 -0.49 -0.55
CA ASP A 49 7.53 -1.76 0.11
C ASP A 49 6.98 -2.98 -0.69
N VAL A 50 7.22 -2.97 -2.01
CA VAL A 50 6.78 -4.03 -2.93
C VAL A 50 7.91 -4.47 -3.82
N THR A 51 7.91 -5.75 -4.19
CA THR A 51 8.88 -6.31 -5.12
C THR A 51 8.33 -6.36 -6.54
N GLU A 52 9.21 -6.56 -7.53
CA GLU A 52 8.78 -6.79 -8.91
C GLU A 52 7.89 -8.03 -9.04
N ALA A 53 8.09 -9.05 -8.19
CA ALA A 53 7.24 -10.23 -8.17
C ALA A 53 5.81 -9.89 -7.70
N ASP A 54 5.65 -8.98 -6.75
CA ASP A 54 4.35 -8.50 -6.28
C ASP A 54 3.64 -7.69 -7.36
N LEU A 55 4.39 -6.83 -8.08
CA LEU A 55 3.86 -6.11 -9.24
C LEU A 55 3.29 -7.09 -10.26
N VAL A 56 4.08 -8.10 -10.67
CA VAL A 56 3.64 -9.10 -11.67
C VAL A 56 2.43 -9.89 -11.16
N ARG A 57 2.44 -10.31 -9.89
CA ARG A 57 1.34 -11.05 -9.26
C ARG A 57 0.02 -10.25 -9.25
N HIS A 58 0.10 -8.94 -9.07
CA HIS A 58 -1.07 -8.08 -8.98
C HIS A 58 -1.39 -7.30 -10.27
N MET A 59 -0.56 -7.44 -11.31
CA MET A 59 -0.70 -6.75 -12.60
C MET A 59 -2.01 -7.13 -13.29
N GLU A 60 -2.40 -8.41 -13.28
CA GLU A 60 -3.65 -8.85 -13.90
C GLU A 60 -4.87 -8.23 -13.19
N SER A 61 -4.85 -8.22 -11.85
CA SER A 61 -5.88 -7.56 -11.04
C SER A 61 -5.93 -6.03 -11.28
N TRP A 62 -4.78 -5.40 -11.51
CA TRP A 62 -4.70 -3.98 -11.84
C TRP A 62 -5.31 -3.67 -13.22
N MET A 63 -5.00 -4.48 -14.23
CA MET A 63 -5.56 -4.31 -15.57
C MET A 63 -7.08 -4.47 -15.59
N GLN A 64 -7.62 -5.42 -14.83
CA GLN A 64 -9.07 -5.58 -14.67
C GLN A 64 -9.70 -4.33 -14.03
N LEU A 65 -9.07 -3.76 -13.00
CA LEU A 65 -9.53 -2.54 -12.35
C LEU A 65 -9.54 -1.35 -13.33
N GLN A 66 -8.47 -1.17 -14.10
CA GLN A 66 -8.40 -0.11 -15.13
C GLN A 66 -9.45 -0.30 -16.22
N LEU A 67 -9.69 -1.54 -16.66
CA LEU A 67 -10.73 -1.85 -17.64
C LEU A 67 -12.13 -1.47 -17.10
N GLN A 68 -12.45 -1.86 -15.86
CA GLN A 68 -13.72 -1.49 -15.23
C GLN A 68 -13.87 0.02 -15.08
N HIS A 69 -12.81 0.71 -14.65
CA HIS A 69 -12.82 2.17 -14.53
C HIS A 69 -13.11 2.85 -15.89
N ARG A 70 -12.51 2.35 -16.98
CA ARG A 70 -12.75 2.87 -18.34
C ARG A 70 -14.18 2.62 -18.83
N GLN A 71 -14.78 1.47 -18.50
CA GLN A 71 -16.16 1.15 -18.89
C GLN A 71 -17.20 1.98 -18.12
N LYS A 72 -16.90 2.36 -16.88
CA LYS A 72 -17.82 3.13 -16.03
C LYS A 72 -17.84 4.64 -16.35
N GLN A 73 -16.89 5.10 -17.16
CA GLN A 73 -16.77 6.49 -17.64
C GLN A 73 -17.46 6.72 -19.00
N ARG A 74 -18.13 5.69 -19.54
CA ARG A 74 -18.93 5.73 -20.77
C ARG A 74 -20.41 5.80 -20.46
#